data_AF-A0A6P0B197-F1
#
_entry.id   AF-A0A6P0B197-F1
#
_cell.length_a   1.000
_cell.length_b   1.000
_cell.length_c   1.000
_cell.angle_alpha   90.00
_cell.angle_beta   90.00
_cell.angle_gamma   90.00
#
_symmetry.space_group_name_H-M   'P 1'
#
loop_
_entity.id
_entity.type
_entity.pdbx_description
1 polymer ?
#
loop_
_entity_poly.entity_id
_entity_poly.type
_entity_poly.pdbx_seq_one_letter_code
_entity_poly.pdbx_strand_id
1 'polypeptide(L)'
;MANSISRFHVLMTAAVLCLGAAICGFGNKVAAQDITEAHRRSILYQNLQEYLHRQVLLSSTTGQHDSLSEYAAKCAEATGVSIPRFSCSAGVEVPGQGTAPAGTLCDAPNSLNEVCDPGSRFQVLPGRTQDAVAVAHCRKDGLPIAGTVYNDIAIIQYNKKNGAVCYYQALTNLPGNSIPSPAEGDTAAWADGQSHWFSPQTTEAIGCTACHDNGGFIRSNYIRQLKTPPNSMPSEADGYSNSTSPLKYVGLDFDSNRSWSIVTPRADTDNGLPCNSCHRLGVNSHPRGGINFGTAALFAPIATAAHPTSKADHSPSSPIWMRPGQIVYNAGAEASAKKYHDCAVAFAQSNFTNAPAGCVVTPLGVPWDGPPVHGNNGPTPSISSVIVDYLDNMPDQSPIIYSNVLP
;
A
#
# COMPACT_ATOMS: atom_id res chain seq x y z
N MET A 1 -68.68 -11.47 22.55
CA MET A 1 -68.05 -11.64 23.88
C MET A 1 -66.62 -12.08 23.65
N ALA A 2 -65.55 -11.55 24.23
CA ALA A 2 -65.22 -10.28 24.89
C ALA A 2 -63.75 -10.47 25.35
N ASN A 3 -62.89 -9.47 25.10
CA ASN A 3 -61.69 -9.11 25.89
C ASN A 3 -60.54 -10.15 25.99
N SER A 4 -59.24 -9.84 25.98
CA SER A 4 -58.55 -8.56 26.19
C SER A 4 -57.16 -8.55 25.53
N ILE A 5 -56.87 -7.43 24.88
CA ILE A 5 -55.55 -6.84 24.66
C ILE A 5 -54.91 -6.53 26.02
N SER A 6 -53.64 -6.89 26.27
CA SER A 6 -52.72 -6.12 27.14
C SER A 6 -51.30 -6.75 27.21
N ARG A 7 -50.30 -5.92 26.90
CA ARG A 7 -48.89 -5.94 27.37
C ARG A 7 -47.92 -6.99 26.81
N PHE A 8 -47.35 -6.68 25.65
CA PHE A 8 -45.91 -6.85 25.38
C PHE A 8 -45.48 -5.82 24.32
N HIS A 9 -45.47 -4.54 24.69
CA HIS A 9 -44.92 -3.41 23.93
C HIS A 9 -44.46 -2.35 24.94
N VAL A 10 -43.27 -2.50 25.52
CA VAL A 10 -42.35 -1.44 25.99
C VAL A 10 -41.01 -2.14 26.22
N LEU A 11 -40.10 -2.14 25.23
CA LEU A 11 -38.62 -2.31 25.34
C LEU A 11 -37.92 -2.70 24.00
N MET A 12 -38.53 -2.45 22.85
CA MET A 12 -37.83 -2.58 21.55
C MET A 12 -38.14 -1.41 20.62
N THR A 13 -37.95 -0.18 21.11
CA THR A 13 -38.06 1.02 20.28
C THR A 13 -37.18 2.14 20.83
N ALA A 14 -35.86 1.91 20.88
CA ALA A 14 -34.88 2.98 21.19
C ALA A 14 -33.44 2.72 20.69
N ALA A 15 -33.20 1.77 19.79
CA ALA A 15 -31.83 1.45 19.32
C ALA A 15 -31.65 1.30 17.80
N VAL A 16 -32.66 1.67 16.99
CA VAL A 16 -32.59 1.50 15.51
C VAL A 16 -32.67 2.84 14.75
N LEU A 17 -32.65 3.99 15.44
CA LEU A 17 -32.87 5.30 14.82
C LEU A 17 -31.77 6.35 15.06
N CYS A 18 -30.53 5.93 15.39
CA CYS A 18 -29.37 6.82 15.45
C CYS A 18 -28.14 6.34 14.65
N LEU A 19 -28.30 5.38 13.73
CA LEU A 19 -27.20 4.95 12.84
C LEU A 19 -27.42 5.33 11.37
N GLY A 20 -28.36 6.24 11.08
CA GLY A 20 -28.88 6.47 9.73
C GLY A 20 -28.64 7.85 9.11
N ALA A 21 -27.95 8.79 9.76
CA ALA A 21 -27.99 10.20 9.32
C ALA A 21 -26.64 10.96 9.25
N ALA A 22 -25.50 10.26 9.23
CA ALA A 22 -24.18 10.90 9.03
C ALA A 22 -23.34 10.24 7.92
N ILE A 23 -23.99 9.59 6.94
CA ILE A 23 -23.35 9.03 5.74
C ILE A 23 -24.04 9.62 4.50
N CYS A 24 -23.91 10.93 4.33
CA CYS A 24 -24.28 11.61 3.10
C CYS A 24 -23.09 12.48 2.70
N GLY A 25 -22.22 11.93 1.86
CA GLY A 25 -21.05 12.67 1.41
C GLY A 25 -20.01 11.93 0.56
N PHE A 26 -20.15 10.63 0.25
CA PHE A 26 -19.33 9.99 -0.78
C PHE A 26 -20.15 8.92 -1.52
N GLY A 27 -20.06 8.96 -2.85
CA GLY A 27 -20.90 8.19 -3.77
C GLY A 27 -20.73 6.68 -3.64
N ASN A 28 -21.87 5.99 -3.78
CA ASN A 28 -22.06 4.58 -4.11
C ASN A 28 -21.17 3.55 -3.38
N LYS A 29 -21.72 3.09 -2.26
CA LYS A 29 -21.42 1.82 -1.60
C LYS A 29 -21.42 0.69 -2.64
N VAL A 30 -20.34 -0.08 -2.69
CA VAL A 30 -20.38 -1.46 -3.21
C VAL A 30 -21.57 -2.13 -2.52
N ALA A 31 -22.57 -2.59 -3.29
CA ALA A 31 -23.70 -3.27 -2.69
C ALA A 31 -23.17 -4.50 -1.96
N ALA A 32 -23.51 -4.69 -0.68
CA ALA A 32 -22.96 -5.76 0.15
C ALA A 32 -23.12 -7.17 -0.47
N GLN A 33 -24.04 -7.31 -1.43
CA GLN A 33 -24.30 -8.51 -2.21
C GLN A 33 -23.18 -8.87 -3.22
N ASP A 34 -22.30 -7.94 -3.58
CA ASP A 34 -21.25 -8.15 -4.58
C ASP A 34 -19.89 -8.54 -3.97
N ILE A 35 -19.84 -8.67 -2.63
CA ILE A 35 -18.62 -9.02 -1.88
C ILE A 35 -18.60 -10.53 -1.62
N THR A 36 -17.74 -11.23 -2.36
CA THR A 36 -17.52 -12.66 -2.22
C THR A 36 -16.74 -13.01 -0.95
N GLU A 37 -16.79 -14.29 -0.54
CA GLU A 37 -15.98 -14.78 0.57
C GLU A 37 -14.47 -14.66 0.30
N ALA A 38 -14.05 -14.81 -0.95
CA ALA A 38 -12.66 -14.57 -1.35
C ALA A 38 -12.25 -13.11 -1.10
N HIS A 39 -13.11 -12.14 -1.44
CA HIS A 39 -12.85 -10.72 -1.13
C HIS A 39 -12.67 -10.48 0.36
N ARG A 40 -13.54 -11.07 1.20
CA ARG A 40 -13.43 -10.92 2.66
C ARG A 40 -12.13 -11.47 3.24
N ARG A 41 -11.50 -12.43 2.56
CA ARG A 41 -10.20 -13.00 2.92
C ARG A 41 -9.01 -12.23 2.35
N SER A 42 -9.25 -11.40 1.32
CA SER A 42 -8.21 -10.56 0.77
C SER A 42 -7.74 -9.56 1.82
N ILE A 43 -6.45 -9.58 2.14
CA ILE A 43 -5.90 -8.70 3.18
C ILE A 43 -6.05 -7.22 2.75
N LEU A 44 -6.12 -6.90 1.45
CA LEU A 44 -6.39 -5.52 1.02
C LEU A 44 -7.80 -5.08 1.38
N TYR A 45 -8.79 -5.95 1.19
CA TYR A 45 -10.16 -5.66 1.58
C TYR A 45 -10.29 -5.55 3.10
N GLN A 46 -9.64 -6.44 3.86
CA GLN A 46 -9.62 -6.37 5.33
C GLN A 46 -9.03 -5.05 5.83
N ASN A 47 -7.93 -4.58 5.23
CA ASN A 47 -7.36 -3.27 5.55
C ASN A 47 -8.34 -2.14 5.26
N LEU A 48 -8.98 -2.18 4.09
CA LEU A 48 -9.97 -1.16 3.71
C LEU A 48 -11.10 -1.12 4.73
N GLN A 49 -11.59 -2.26 5.21
CA GLN A 49 -12.63 -2.30 6.25
C GLN A 49 -12.13 -1.75 7.59
N GLU A 50 -10.91 -2.09 8.01
CA GLU A 50 -10.33 -1.55 9.24
C GLU A 50 -10.15 -0.03 9.15
N TYR A 51 -9.70 0.48 8.00
CA TYR A 51 -9.61 1.91 7.75
C TYR A 51 -10.97 2.60 7.81
N LEU A 52 -11.99 2.07 7.12
CA LEU A 52 -13.34 2.65 7.16
C LEU A 52 -13.88 2.71 8.59
N HIS A 53 -13.49 1.75 9.44
CA HIS A 53 -13.80 1.78 10.87
C HIS A 53 -13.01 2.87 11.63
N ARG A 54 -11.71 3.05 11.34
CA ARG A 54 -10.84 4.07 11.97
C ARG A 54 -11.12 5.50 11.50
N GLN A 55 -11.58 5.70 10.26
CA GLN A 55 -11.97 7.00 9.71
C GLN A 55 -13.07 7.68 10.54
N VAL A 56 -13.96 6.91 11.16
CA VAL A 56 -14.98 7.42 12.08
C VAL A 56 -14.34 8.13 13.31
N LEU A 57 -13.06 7.89 13.59
CA LEU A 57 -12.37 8.37 14.79
C LEU A 57 -11.29 9.45 14.54
N LEU A 58 -10.84 9.65 13.29
CA LEU A 58 -9.63 10.46 12.99
C LEU A 58 -9.85 11.71 12.13
N SER A 59 -11.10 12.14 11.90
CA SER A 59 -11.38 13.44 11.28
C SER A 59 -11.08 14.62 12.22
N SER A 60 -9.82 14.81 12.63
CA SER A 60 -9.30 16.15 12.91
C SER A 60 -7.79 16.10 13.13
N THR A 61 -7.02 16.48 12.11
CA THR A 61 -5.88 17.40 12.27
C THR A 61 -5.50 17.90 10.88
N THR A 62 -5.72 19.20 10.65
CA THR A 62 -5.53 20.04 9.45
C THR A 62 -6.35 19.77 8.17
N GLY A 63 -6.86 18.56 7.92
CA GLY A 63 -7.95 18.29 6.95
C GLY A 63 -7.68 18.59 5.47
N GLN A 64 -6.42 18.83 5.08
CA GLN A 64 -6.05 19.00 3.67
C GLN A 64 -5.63 17.65 3.07
N HIS A 65 -6.22 17.32 1.93
CA HIS A 65 -5.98 16.09 1.17
C HIS A 65 -5.79 16.46 -0.30
N ASP A 66 -4.97 15.70 -1.01
CA ASP A 66 -4.88 15.86 -2.46
C ASP A 66 -6.14 15.29 -3.12
N SER A 67 -6.73 16.00 -4.08
CA SER A 67 -7.61 15.32 -5.03
C SER A 67 -6.79 14.32 -5.85
N LEU A 68 -7.45 13.32 -6.45
CA LEU A 68 -6.74 12.30 -7.22
C LEU A 68 -5.94 12.88 -8.40
N SER A 69 -6.49 13.89 -9.08
CA SER A 69 -5.83 14.55 -10.21
C SER A 69 -4.65 15.41 -9.75
N GLU A 70 -4.74 16.12 -8.63
CA GLU A 70 -3.62 16.87 -8.03
C GLU A 70 -2.49 15.94 -7.60
N TYR A 71 -2.84 14.83 -6.92
CA TYR A 71 -1.88 13.80 -6.53
C TYR A 71 -1.18 13.21 -7.76
N ALA A 72 -1.94 12.84 -8.79
CA ALA A 72 -1.38 12.30 -10.03
C ALA A 72 -0.46 13.31 -10.74
N ALA A 73 -0.77 14.60 -10.71
CA ALA A 73 0.08 15.66 -11.25
C ALA A 73 1.41 15.78 -10.48
N LYS A 74 1.36 15.82 -9.14
CA LYS A 74 2.55 15.80 -8.27
C LYS A 74 3.41 14.56 -8.53
N CYS A 75 2.78 13.41 -8.69
CA CYS A 75 3.46 12.16 -9.03
C CYS A 75 4.13 12.20 -10.39
N ALA A 76 3.46 12.75 -11.40
CA ALA A 76 4.03 12.92 -12.73
C ALA A 76 5.25 13.85 -12.73
N GLU A 77 5.17 14.95 -11.98
CA GLU A 77 6.29 15.86 -11.78
C GLU A 77 7.45 15.19 -11.03
N ALA A 78 7.18 14.58 -9.88
CA ALA A 78 8.20 14.00 -9.00
C ALA A 78 8.94 12.82 -9.66
N THR A 79 8.23 12.01 -10.43
CA THR A 79 8.81 10.81 -11.06
C THR A 79 9.27 11.05 -12.50
N GLY A 80 8.71 12.03 -13.21
CA GLY A 80 9.02 12.33 -14.61
C GLY A 80 8.29 11.44 -15.62
N VAL A 81 7.25 10.71 -15.23
CA VAL A 81 6.39 9.91 -16.13
C VAL A 81 4.93 10.14 -15.80
N SER A 82 4.02 10.07 -16.77
CA SER A 82 2.58 10.12 -16.50
C SER A 82 1.95 8.74 -16.69
N ILE A 83 0.84 8.51 -16.00
CA ILE A 83 0.04 7.29 -16.16
C ILE A 83 -0.93 7.51 -17.33
N PRO A 84 -0.84 6.77 -18.44
CA PRO A 84 -1.82 6.86 -19.51
C PRO A 84 -3.11 6.10 -19.16
N ARG A 85 -4.16 6.30 -19.95
CA ARG A 85 -5.21 5.27 -20.06
C ARG A 85 -4.60 3.94 -20.48
N PHE A 86 -5.12 2.83 -19.96
CA PHE A 86 -4.62 1.50 -20.29
C PHE A 86 -5.71 0.43 -20.20
N SER A 87 -5.38 -0.79 -20.64
CA SER A 87 -6.23 -1.96 -20.48
C SER A 87 -5.43 -3.09 -19.84
N CYS A 88 -6.03 -3.84 -18.93
CA CYS A 88 -5.40 -5.01 -18.33
C CYS A 88 -5.01 -6.07 -19.36
N SER A 89 -5.78 -6.18 -20.45
CA SER A 89 -5.49 -7.10 -21.57
C SER A 89 -4.25 -6.74 -22.39
N ALA A 90 -3.70 -5.53 -22.24
CA ALA A 90 -2.42 -5.15 -22.85
C ALA A 90 -1.21 -5.73 -22.08
N GLY A 91 -1.42 -6.20 -20.85
CA GLY A 91 -0.41 -6.88 -20.06
C GLY A 91 -0.22 -8.35 -20.43
N VAL A 92 0.78 -8.96 -19.80
CA VAL A 92 1.03 -10.40 -19.88
C VAL A 92 0.40 -11.10 -18.69
N GLU A 93 0.06 -12.37 -18.86
CA GLU A 93 -0.37 -13.18 -17.71
C GLU A 93 0.76 -13.31 -16.70
N VAL A 94 0.42 -13.29 -15.41
CA VAL A 94 1.36 -13.66 -14.36
C VAL A 94 1.62 -15.18 -14.46
N PRO A 95 2.86 -15.64 -14.69
CA PRO A 95 3.14 -17.06 -14.88
C PRO A 95 3.02 -17.88 -13.59
N GLY A 96 2.90 -19.21 -13.74
CA GLY A 96 2.99 -20.14 -12.62
C GLY A 96 1.81 -20.09 -11.65
N GLN A 97 0.66 -19.57 -12.08
CA GLN A 97 -0.57 -19.49 -11.27
C GLN A 97 -1.49 -20.71 -11.42
N GLY A 98 -1.18 -21.62 -12.34
CA GLY A 98 -2.01 -22.78 -12.66
C GLY A 98 -3.28 -22.40 -13.43
N THR A 99 -4.20 -23.36 -13.53
CA THR A 99 -5.51 -23.21 -14.21
C THR A 99 -6.70 -23.50 -13.32
N ALA A 100 -6.46 -23.88 -12.07
CA ALA A 100 -7.50 -24.30 -11.13
C ALA A 100 -7.97 -23.13 -10.23
N PRO A 101 -9.25 -23.09 -9.83
CA PRO A 101 -9.79 -22.08 -8.92
C PRO A 101 -9.13 -22.15 -7.53
N ALA A 102 -9.31 -21.09 -6.73
CA ALA A 102 -8.74 -20.93 -5.39
C ALA A 102 -8.82 -22.21 -4.53
N GLY A 103 -7.70 -22.61 -3.91
CA GLY A 103 -7.59 -23.83 -3.10
C GLY A 103 -6.64 -24.90 -3.65
N THR A 104 -6.03 -24.67 -4.81
CA THR A 104 -4.95 -25.51 -5.34
C THR A 104 -3.57 -24.91 -5.05
N LEU A 105 -2.56 -25.76 -4.86
CA LEU A 105 -1.17 -25.33 -4.81
C LEU A 105 -0.72 -24.85 -6.21
N CYS A 106 0.13 -23.83 -6.25
CA CYS A 106 0.85 -23.42 -7.45
C CYS A 106 2.32 -23.14 -7.12
N ASP A 107 3.14 -23.01 -8.17
CA ASP A 107 4.58 -22.85 -8.00
C ASP A 107 4.94 -21.49 -7.39
N ALA A 108 4.12 -20.46 -7.64
CA ALA A 108 4.37 -19.09 -7.27
C ALA A 108 3.10 -18.34 -6.82
N PRO A 109 2.46 -18.73 -5.70
CA PRO A 109 1.27 -18.07 -5.22
C PRO A 109 1.52 -16.60 -4.86
N ASN A 110 0.46 -15.81 -4.79
CA ASN A 110 0.51 -14.51 -4.15
C ASN A 110 0.89 -14.70 -2.68
N SER A 111 2.09 -14.24 -2.34
CA SER A 111 2.71 -14.52 -1.03
C SER A 111 2.06 -13.76 0.12
N LEU A 112 1.18 -12.79 -0.16
CA LEU A 112 0.50 -12.02 0.88
C LEU A 112 -0.74 -12.74 1.41
N ASN A 113 -1.60 -13.21 0.51
CA ASN A 113 -2.88 -13.84 0.86
C ASN A 113 -2.84 -15.37 0.68
N GLU A 114 -1.67 -15.92 0.34
CA GLU A 114 -1.45 -17.35 0.23
C GLU A 114 -2.47 -18.02 -0.71
N VAL A 115 -2.69 -17.41 -1.88
CA VAL A 115 -3.56 -18.00 -2.92
C VAL A 115 -2.94 -17.89 -4.31
N CYS A 116 -3.26 -18.85 -5.15
CA CYS A 116 -2.98 -18.79 -6.58
C CYS A 116 -3.96 -17.84 -7.25
N ASP A 117 -3.48 -17.07 -8.23
CA ASP A 117 -4.25 -15.98 -8.81
C ASP A 117 -4.25 -16.02 -10.36
N PRO A 118 -4.77 -17.12 -10.96
CA PRO A 118 -4.72 -17.35 -12.39
C PRO A 118 -5.57 -16.34 -13.18
N GLY A 119 -5.10 -15.99 -14.39
CA GLY A 119 -5.73 -14.97 -15.24
C GLY A 119 -5.37 -13.53 -14.87
N SER A 120 -4.60 -13.31 -13.79
CA SER A 120 -4.06 -12.00 -13.43
C SER A 120 -3.05 -11.51 -14.46
N ARG A 121 -3.02 -10.19 -14.68
CA ARG A 121 -2.19 -9.53 -15.69
C ARG A 121 -1.25 -8.53 -15.05
N PHE A 122 -0.03 -8.48 -15.56
CA PHE A 122 0.97 -7.48 -15.21
C PHE A 122 1.42 -6.74 -16.47
N GLN A 123 1.66 -5.44 -16.33
CA GLN A 123 2.23 -4.65 -17.41
C GLN A 123 3.15 -3.54 -16.90
N VAL A 124 4.16 -3.25 -17.71
CA VAL A 124 4.89 -1.99 -17.63
C VAL A 124 4.15 -0.99 -18.51
N LEU A 125 3.68 0.10 -17.92
CA LEU A 125 2.90 1.08 -18.65
C LEU A 125 3.79 1.88 -19.64
N PRO A 126 3.23 2.35 -20.77
CA PRO A 126 3.93 3.24 -21.68
C PRO A 126 4.48 4.50 -20.96
N GLY A 127 5.55 5.08 -21.51
CA GLY A 127 6.18 6.28 -20.94
C GLY A 127 7.34 6.03 -20.00
N ARG A 128 7.77 4.76 -19.82
CA ARG A 128 9.00 4.40 -19.10
C ARG A 128 10.21 5.18 -19.63
N THR A 129 11.04 5.68 -18.72
CA THR A 129 12.30 6.35 -19.01
C THR A 129 13.48 5.58 -18.41
N GLN A 130 14.70 6.09 -18.62
CA GLN A 130 15.89 5.57 -17.95
C GLN A 130 15.76 5.67 -16.43
N ASP A 131 15.16 6.74 -15.91
CA ASP A 131 15.10 7.02 -14.48
C ASP A 131 13.80 6.54 -13.84
N ALA A 132 12.70 6.42 -14.58
CA ALA A 132 11.39 6.15 -14.00
C ALA A 132 10.56 5.12 -14.77
N VAL A 133 9.64 4.49 -14.05
CA VAL A 133 8.80 3.42 -14.55
C VAL A 133 7.48 3.38 -13.80
N ALA A 134 6.39 3.12 -14.51
CA ALA A 134 5.11 2.79 -13.94
C ALA A 134 4.73 1.35 -14.32
N VAL A 135 4.20 0.61 -13.36
CA VAL A 135 3.70 -0.75 -13.58
C VAL A 135 2.25 -0.83 -13.11
N ALA A 136 1.42 -1.57 -13.84
CA ALA A 136 0.07 -1.88 -13.44
C ALA A 136 -0.09 -3.38 -13.21
N HIS A 137 -0.84 -3.73 -12.18
CA HIS A 137 -1.15 -5.10 -11.80
C HIS A 137 -2.66 -5.24 -11.69
N CYS A 138 -3.24 -6.06 -12.57
CA CYS A 138 -4.66 -6.38 -12.56
C CYS A 138 -4.85 -7.81 -12.05
N ARG A 139 -5.36 -7.97 -10.83
CA ARG A 139 -5.48 -9.26 -10.16
C ARG A 139 -6.91 -9.80 -10.22
N LYS A 140 -7.04 -11.11 -10.41
CA LYS A 140 -8.34 -11.78 -10.42
C LYS A 140 -8.86 -11.98 -9.00
N ASP A 141 -7.97 -12.26 -8.04
CA ASP A 141 -8.25 -12.42 -6.60
C ASP A 141 -9.56 -13.19 -6.35
N GLY A 142 -9.65 -14.41 -6.89
CA GLY A 142 -10.80 -15.29 -6.76
C GLY A 142 -11.91 -15.13 -7.83
N LEU A 143 -11.80 -14.18 -8.75
CA LEU A 143 -12.69 -14.11 -9.93
C LEU A 143 -12.42 -15.25 -10.93
N PRO A 144 -13.39 -15.53 -11.82
CA PRO A 144 -13.15 -16.39 -12.97
C PRO A 144 -11.93 -15.96 -13.78
N ILE A 145 -11.11 -16.94 -14.17
CA ILE A 145 -9.90 -16.75 -15.00
C ILE A 145 -10.26 -16.04 -16.30
N ALA A 146 -11.35 -16.47 -16.94
CA ALA A 146 -11.87 -15.86 -18.16
C ALA A 146 -12.50 -14.48 -17.92
N GLY A 147 -12.55 -13.66 -18.96
CA GLY A 147 -13.21 -12.35 -18.95
C GLY A 147 -12.32 -11.19 -18.52
N THR A 148 -12.87 -9.99 -18.61
CA THR A 148 -12.15 -8.71 -18.47
C THR A 148 -12.39 -8.02 -17.14
N VAL A 149 -12.98 -8.70 -16.16
CA VAL A 149 -13.23 -8.16 -14.81
C VAL A 149 -12.11 -8.59 -13.86
N TYR A 150 -11.71 -7.67 -12.98
CA TYR A 150 -10.63 -7.83 -12.00
C TYR A 150 -11.09 -7.37 -10.62
N ASN A 151 -10.49 -7.91 -9.56
CA ASN A 151 -10.83 -7.54 -8.18
C ASN A 151 -9.87 -6.52 -7.58
N ASP A 152 -8.74 -6.31 -8.22
CA ASP A 152 -7.76 -5.33 -7.82
C ASP A 152 -7.04 -4.85 -9.08
N ILE A 153 -7.00 -3.53 -9.23
CA ILE A 153 -6.14 -2.87 -10.19
C ILE A 153 -5.28 -1.87 -9.41
N ALA A 154 -3.98 -2.16 -9.37
CA ALA A 154 -2.99 -1.34 -8.67
C ALA A 154 -1.97 -0.78 -9.66
N ILE A 155 -1.51 0.44 -9.42
CA ILE A 155 -0.41 1.07 -10.14
C ILE A 155 0.64 1.52 -9.15
N ILE A 156 1.90 1.22 -9.47
CA ILE A 156 3.04 1.78 -8.78
C ILE A 156 3.90 2.53 -9.78
N GLN A 157 4.12 3.80 -9.49
CA GLN A 157 4.97 4.70 -10.24
C GLN A 157 6.22 4.97 -9.41
N TYR A 158 7.39 4.78 -9.99
CA TYR A 158 8.64 4.87 -9.25
C TYR A 158 9.77 5.48 -10.08
N ASN A 159 10.45 6.46 -9.51
CA ASN A 159 11.69 7.00 -10.04
C ASN A 159 12.89 6.40 -9.28
N LYS A 160 13.67 5.62 -10.01
CA LYS A 160 14.80 4.82 -9.54
C LYS A 160 15.97 5.68 -9.06
N LYS A 161 16.06 6.93 -9.54
CA LYS A 161 17.16 7.85 -9.26
C LYS A 161 16.89 8.70 -8.03
N ASN A 162 15.72 9.32 -7.92
CA ASN A 162 15.37 10.22 -6.80
C ASN A 162 14.49 9.56 -5.73
N GLY A 163 13.95 8.37 -6.01
CA GLY A 163 13.20 7.56 -5.08
C GLY A 163 11.72 7.90 -4.97
N ALA A 164 11.23 8.89 -5.73
CA ALA A 164 9.82 9.28 -5.72
C ALA A 164 8.95 8.06 -6.05
N VAL A 165 7.97 7.77 -5.19
CA VAL A 165 7.02 6.67 -5.33
C VAL A 165 5.59 7.16 -5.17
N CYS A 166 4.71 6.64 -6.01
CA CYS A 166 3.27 6.88 -5.95
C CYS A 166 2.49 5.59 -6.11
N TYR A 167 1.31 5.55 -5.47
CA TYR A 167 0.42 4.40 -5.44
C TYR A 167 -0.97 4.80 -5.92
N TYR A 168 -1.58 3.96 -6.73
CA TYR A 168 -2.98 4.09 -7.12
C TYR A 168 -3.64 2.73 -7.00
N GLN A 169 -4.86 2.69 -6.51
CA GLN A 169 -5.57 1.45 -6.23
C GLN A 169 -7.05 1.60 -6.53
N ALA A 170 -7.61 0.54 -7.11
CA ALA A 170 -9.05 0.29 -7.20
C ALA A 170 -9.30 -1.16 -6.76
N LEU A 171 -10.46 -1.46 -6.19
CA LEU A 171 -10.83 -2.82 -5.74
C LEU A 171 -12.26 -3.19 -6.16
N THR A 172 -12.49 -4.49 -6.30
CA THR A 172 -13.79 -5.17 -6.47
C THR A 172 -14.49 -4.94 -7.82
N ASN A 173 -14.69 -6.03 -8.59
CA ASN A 173 -15.53 -6.05 -9.81
C ASN A 173 -15.23 -4.95 -10.85
N LEU A 174 -13.95 -4.72 -11.10
CA LEU A 174 -13.44 -3.63 -11.93
C LEU A 174 -13.41 -4.01 -13.42
N PRO A 175 -13.95 -3.20 -14.34
CA PRO A 175 -13.78 -3.43 -15.76
C PRO A 175 -12.33 -3.12 -16.19
N GLY A 176 -11.62 -4.13 -16.70
CA GLY A 176 -10.21 -4.02 -17.07
C GLY A 176 -9.93 -3.43 -18.45
N ASN A 177 -10.90 -2.79 -19.08
CA ASN A 177 -10.78 -2.22 -20.43
C ASN A 177 -10.84 -0.70 -20.34
N SER A 178 -9.96 0.00 -21.07
CA SER A 178 -9.98 1.48 -21.17
C SER A 178 -10.00 2.21 -19.82
N ILE A 179 -9.24 1.68 -18.86
CA ILE A 179 -9.10 2.21 -17.51
C ILE A 179 -8.62 3.66 -17.61
N PRO A 180 -9.34 4.62 -16.99
CA PRO A 180 -8.96 6.04 -17.02
C PRO A 180 -7.61 6.24 -16.32
N SER A 181 -6.85 7.24 -16.77
CA SER A 181 -5.69 7.70 -16.02
C SER A 181 -6.14 8.28 -14.68
N PRO A 182 -5.42 8.04 -13.57
CA PRO A 182 -5.68 8.75 -12.31
C PRO A 182 -5.63 10.28 -12.44
N ALA A 183 -4.88 10.82 -13.41
CA ALA A 183 -4.83 12.26 -13.68
C ALA A 183 -6.17 12.84 -14.19
N GLU A 184 -7.08 11.99 -14.66
CA GLU A 184 -8.44 12.39 -15.04
C GLU A 184 -9.37 12.57 -13.83
N GLY A 185 -8.90 12.24 -12.62
CA GLY A 185 -9.62 12.44 -11.37
C GLY A 185 -10.46 11.25 -10.93
N ASP A 186 -10.97 11.35 -9.71
CA ASP A 186 -11.78 10.35 -9.01
C ASP A 186 -13.24 10.32 -9.48
N THR A 187 -13.62 11.16 -10.44
CA THR A 187 -14.91 11.10 -11.14
C THR A 187 -14.82 10.53 -12.55
N ALA A 188 -13.63 10.15 -13.00
CA ALA A 188 -13.43 9.63 -14.35
C ALA A 188 -14.16 8.29 -14.52
N ALA A 189 -15.07 8.24 -15.49
CA ALA A 189 -15.86 7.04 -15.77
C ALA A 189 -15.01 5.95 -16.39
N TRP A 190 -15.14 4.74 -15.86
CA TRP A 190 -14.65 3.50 -16.44
C TRP A 190 -15.67 2.95 -17.45
N ALA A 191 -15.40 1.79 -18.04
CA ALA A 191 -16.25 1.21 -19.09
C ALA A 191 -17.69 0.88 -18.63
N ASP A 192 -17.95 0.77 -17.33
CA ASP A 192 -19.28 0.57 -16.73
C ASP A 192 -19.98 1.89 -16.36
N GLY A 193 -19.36 3.04 -16.67
CA GLY A 193 -19.89 4.36 -16.36
C GLY A 193 -19.66 4.81 -14.91
N GLN A 194 -19.00 4.01 -14.07
CA GLN A 194 -18.69 4.35 -12.68
C GLN A 194 -17.23 4.78 -12.54
N SER A 195 -16.92 5.52 -11.47
CA SER A 195 -15.53 5.74 -11.06
C SER A 195 -15.12 4.73 -10.00
N HIS A 196 -13.90 4.21 -10.12
CA HIS A 196 -13.38 3.17 -9.23
C HIS A 196 -12.04 3.51 -8.58
N TRP A 197 -11.35 4.56 -9.04
CA TRP A 197 -10.09 4.94 -8.40
C TRP A 197 -10.34 5.45 -6.98
N PHE A 198 -9.58 4.95 -6.02
CA PHE A 198 -9.59 5.49 -4.68
C PHE A 198 -8.91 6.86 -4.64
N SER A 199 -9.38 7.71 -3.71
CA SER A 199 -8.67 8.93 -3.35
C SER A 199 -7.27 8.61 -2.80
N PRO A 200 -6.32 9.55 -2.84
CA PRO A 200 -5.01 9.37 -2.23
C PRO A 200 -5.11 9.01 -0.75
N GLN A 201 -6.00 9.66 0.00
CA GLN A 201 -6.28 9.35 1.41
C GLN A 201 -6.70 7.88 1.62
N THR A 202 -7.65 7.41 0.80
CA THR A 202 -8.14 6.02 0.89
C THR A 202 -7.05 5.03 0.48
N THR A 203 -6.25 5.37 -0.53
CA THR A 203 -5.14 4.53 -1.00
C THR A 203 -4.04 4.43 0.06
N GLU A 204 -3.69 5.54 0.71
CA GLU A 204 -2.70 5.57 1.78
C GLU A 204 -3.10 4.64 2.92
N ALA A 205 -4.36 4.71 3.32
CA ALA A 205 -4.85 3.96 4.46
C ALA A 205 -5.08 2.45 4.20
N ILE A 206 -5.05 2.02 2.93
CA ILE A 206 -4.90 0.60 2.60
C ILE A 206 -3.53 0.08 3.07
N GLY A 207 -2.57 0.97 3.31
CA GLY A 207 -1.25 0.66 3.82
C GLY A 207 -0.31 0.18 2.73
N CYS A 208 -0.29 0.85 1.57
CA CYS A 208 0.69 0.56 0.51
C CYS A 208 2.13 0.61 1.06
N THR A 209 2.41 1.61 1.90
CA THR A 209 3.69 1.78 2.61
C THR A 209 4.04 0.55 3.46
N ALA A 210 3.05 -0.12 4.05
CA ALA A 210 3.27 -1.29 4.91
C ALA A 210 3.95 -2.45 4.18
N CYS A 211 3.74 -2.56 2.86
CA CYS A 211 4.35 -3.56 2.01
C CYS A 211 5.51 -3.00 1.17
N HIS A 212 5.50 -1.72 0.84
CA HIS A 212 6.45 -1.05 -0.07
C HIS A 212 7.38 -0.09 0.68
N ASP A 213 8.03 -0.59 1.73
CA ASP A 213 8.89 0.19 2.63
C ASP A 213 10.38 0.14 2.29
N ASN A 214 10.78 -0.66 1.30
CA ASN A 214 12.17 -0.84 0.88
C ASN A 214 12.43 -0.48 -0.60
N GLY A 215 11.44 0.13 -1.26
CA GLY A 215 11.48 0.55 -2.66
C GLY A 215 10.08 0.55 -3.28
N GLY A 216 10.00 0.88 -4.57
CA GLY A 216 8.73 0.84 -5.31
C GLY A 216 8.17 -0.58 -5.47
N PHE A 217 9.02 -1.61 -5.66
CA PHE A 217 8.56 -2.93 -6.08
C PHE A 217 9.02 -4.08 -5.17
N ILE A 218 8.07 -4.91 -4.77
CA ILE A 218 8.33 -6.18 -4.07
C ILE A 218 8.47 -7.31 -5.07
N ARG A 219 9.65 -7.92 -5.11
CA ARG A 219 9.97 -8.99 -6.07
C ARG A 219 9.61 -10.37 -5.52
N SER A 220 8.31 -10.64 -5.36
CA SER A 220 7.84 -11.99 -5.01
C SER A 220 8.04 -13.00 -6.13
N ASN A 221 8.07 -14.29 -5.79
CA ASN A 221 8.06 -15.36 -6.81
C ASN A 221 6.88 -15.22 -7.78
N TYR A 222 5.76 -14.68 -7.30
CA TYR A 222 4.59 -14.32 -8.10
C TYR A 222 4.98 -13.47 -9.33
N ILE A 223 5.62 -12.30 -9.14
CA ILE A 223 5.93 -11.37 -10.25
C ILE A 223 7.36 -11.44 -10.78
N ARG A 224 8.33 -12.00 -10.04
CA ARG A 224 9.75 -12.09 -10.45
C ARG A 224 9.96 -12.97 -11.69
N GLN A 225 9.01 -13.83 -12.01
CA GLN A 225 9.05 -14.68 -13.21
C GLN A 225 8.92 -13.86 -14.51
N LEU A 226 8.42 -12.63 -14.43
CA LEU A 226 8.26 -11.71 -15.56
C LEU A 226 9.61 -11.09 -15.95
N LYS A 227 10.36 -11.80 -16.79
CA LYS A 227 11.72 -11.42 -17.21
C LYS A 227 11.80 -10.88 -18.64
N THR A 228 10.75 -11.05 -19.44
CA THR A 228 10.77 -10.71 -20.87
C THR A 228 10.13 -9.34 -21.11
N PRO A 229 10.85 -8.39 -21.74
CA PRO A 229 10.27 -7.13 -22.19
C PRO A 229 9.09 -7.34 -23.16
N PRO A 230 8.16 -6.37 -23.27
CA PRO A 230 8.16 -5.07 -22.59
C PRO A 230 7.68 -5.13 -21.14
N ASN A 231 7.05 -6.23 -20.72
CA ASN A 231 6.40 -6.38 -19.41
C ASN A 231 7.27 -7.08 -18.36
N SER A 232 8.59 -6.88 -18.43
CA SER A 232 9.51 -7.35 -17.39
C SER A 232 9.53 -6.40 -16.20
N MET A 233 9.62 -6.95 -14.99
CA MET A 233 9.86 -6.15 -13.79
C MET A 233 11.15 -5.32 -13.98
N PRO A 234 11.17 -4.03 -13.59
CA PRO A 234 12.41 -3.24 -13.58
C PRO A 234 13.51 -4.01 -12.88
N SER A 235 14.74 -3.96 -13.38
CA SER A 235 15.90 -4.73 -12.90
C SER A 235 17.10 -3.83 -12.59
N GLU A 236 18.19 -4.39 -12.06
CA GLU A 236 19.45 -3.64 -11.89
C GLU A 236 19.98 -3.13 -13.23
N ALA A 237 19.82 -3.90 -14.31
CA ALA A 237 20.16 -3.47 -15.66
C ALA A 237 19.34 -2.25 -16.12
N ASP A 238 18.20 -2.00 -15.47
CA ASP A 238 17.34 -0.84 -15.69
C ASP A 238 17.61 0.30 -14.70
N GLY A 239 18.67 0.22 -13.89
CA GLY A 239 19.00 1.19 -12.84
C GLY A 239 18.14 1.07 -11.58
N TYR A 240 17.34 0.02 -11.44
CA TYR A 240 16.57 -0.24 -10.21
C TYR A 240 17.39 -1.08 -9.24
N SER A 241 17.64 -0.57 -8.02
CA SER A 241 18.38 -1.31 -6.99
C SER A 241 17.62 -1.33 -5.66
N ASN A 242 17.18 -2.52 -5.22
CA ASN A 242 16.52 -2.65 -3.91
C ASN A 242 17.48 -2.49 -2.72
N SER A 243 18.79 -2.41 -2.95
CA SER A 243 19.78 -2.21 -1.91
C SER A 243 20.13 -0.74 -1.68
N THR A 244 20.03 0.11 -2.71
CA THR A 244 20.52 1.49 -2.65
C THR A 244 19.53 2.54 -3.10
N SER A 245 18.47 2.19 -3.84
CA SER A 245 17.58 3.21 -4.38
C SER A 245 16.90 4.03 -3.27
N PRO A 246 16.77 5.35 -3.42
CA PRO A 246 16.06 6.17 -2.44
C PRO A 246 14.57 5.83 -2.39
N LEU A 247 13.90 6.25 -1.33
CA LEU A 247 12.45 6.08 -1.20
C LEU A 247 11.84 7.37 -0.66
N LYS A 248 10.99 7.99 -1.48
CA LYS A 248 10.33 9.26 -1.17
C LYS A 248 8.85 9.19 -1.50
N TYR A 249 7.99 9.28 -0.49
CA TYR A 249 6.54 9.18 -0.64
C TYR A 249 5.96 10.51 -1.11
N VAL A 250 5.36 10.53 -2.30
CA VAL A 250 4.76 11.75 -2.87
C VAL A 250 3.34 11.93 -2.34
N GLY A 251 2.90 13.19 -2.18
CA GLY A 251 1.52 13.57 -1.86
C GLY A 251 1.29 13.90 -0.38
N LEU A 252 0.30 14.76 -0.12
CA LEU A 252 -0.04 15.21 1.24
C LEU A 252 -0.48 14.06 2.15
N ASP A 253 -1.30 13.16 1.59
CA ASP A 253 -1.82 12.01 2.32
C ASP A 253 -0.73 11.06 2.80
N PHE A 254 0.41 11.03 2.11
CA PHE A 254 1.56 10.17 2.45
C PHE A 254 2.66 10.93 3.22
N ASP A 255 2.47 12.21 3.57
CA ASP A 255 3.51 13.04 4.22
C ASP A 255 3.88 12.59 5.64
N SER A 256 3.04 11.76 6.27
CA SER A 256 3.34 11.13 7.56
C SER A 256 4.14 9.83 7.42
N ASN A 257 4.25 9.27 6.21
CA ASN A 257 4.87 7.97 6.01
C ASN A 257 6.39 8.05 6.11
N ARG A 258 6.95 7.13 6.90
CA ARG A 258 8.38 6.96 7.13
C ARG A 258 8.72 5.47 7.08
N SER A 259 9.92 5.18 6.59
CA SER A 259 10.48 3.84 6.60
C SER A 259 11.93 3.85 7.05
N TRP A 260 12.38 2.74 7.61
CA TRP A 260 13.73 2.52 8.08
C TRP A 260 14.22 1.16 7.58
N SER A 261 15.47 1.10 7.16
CA SER A 261 16.15 -0.17 6.91
C SER A 261 16.53 -0.84 8.23
N ILE A 262 16.35 -2.16 8.28
CA ILE A 262 16.79 -3.01 9.37
C ILE A 262 18.03 -3.79 8.91
N VAL A 263 19.02 -3.86 9.78
CA VAL A 263 20.16 -4.78 9.66
C VAL A 263 20.36 -5.47 10.99
N THR A 264 20.58 -6.77 10.98
CA THR A 264 20.83 -7.58 12.18
C THR A 264 21.88 -8.65 11.87
N PRO A 265 22.68 -9.08 12.86
CA PRO A 265 23.56 -10.23 12.71
C PRO A 265 22.79 -11.45 12.24
N ARG A 266 23.41 -12.20 11.34
CA ARG A 266 22.92 -13.50 10.88
C ARG A 266 22.76 -14.47 12.07
N ALA A 267 21.88 -15.46 11.96
CA ALA A 267 21.88 -16.58 12.90
C ALA A 267 23.19 -17.38 12.78
N ASP A 268 23.66 -17.96 13.89
CA ASP A 268 24.92 -18.71 13.91
C ASP A 268 24.84 -20.00 13.08
N THR A 269 23.63 -20.54 12.93
CA THR A 269 23.32 -21.74 12.15
C THR A 269 23.16 -21.48 10.65
N ASP A 270 23.21 -20.23 10.25
CA ASP A 270 23.01 -19.83 8.88
C ASP A 270 24.35 -19.63 8.17
N ASN A 271 24.62 -20.45 7.16
CA ASN A 271 25.87 -20.42 6.42
C ASN A 271 25.75 -19.70 5.06
N GLY A 272 24.58 -19.17 4.72
CA GLY A 272 24.35 -18.48 3.45
C GLY A 272 24.63 -16.97 3.49
N LEU A 273 24.42 -16.27 2.37
CA LEU A 273 24.59 -14.82 2.34
C LEU A 273 23.62 -14.13 3.32
N PRO A 274 24.02 -13.00 3.95
CA PRO A 274 23.12 -12.20 4.77
C PRO A 274 21.83 -11.85 4.03
N CYS A 275 20.70 -11.85 4.72
CA CYS A 275 19.38 -11.56 4.12
C CYS A 275 19.33 -10.22 3.38
N ASN A 276 20.17 -9.26 3.78
CA ASN A 276 20.24 -7.93 3.19
C ASN A 276 21.33 -7.77 2.09
N SER A 277 21.99 -8.85 1.65
CA SER A 277 23.06 -8.76 0.66
C SER A 277 22.58 -8.40 -0.75
N CYS A 278 21.31 -8.67 -1.05
CA CYS A 278 20.72 -8.44 -2.38
C CYS A 278 19.68 -7.31 -2.38
N HIS A 279 18.99 -7.11 -1.26
CA HIS A 279 17.98 -6.06 -1.10
C HIS A 279 17.92 -5.64 0.36
N ARG A 280 17.37 -4.46 0.65
CA ARG A 280 17.08 -4.07 2.04
C ARG A 280 15.84 -4.79 2.56
N LEU A 281 15.75 -4.89 3.88
CA LEU A 281 14.53 -5.20 4.60
C LEU A 281 14.17 -3.96 5.43
N GLY A 282 12.92 -3.56 5.35
CA GLY A 282 12.40 -2.33 5.92
C GLY A 282 11.45 -2.57 7.10
N VAL A 283 11.29 -1.52 7.88
CA VAL A 283 10.19 -1.31 8.80
C VAL A 283 9.59 0.07 8.52
N ASN A 284 8.30 0.30 8.74
CA ASN A 284 7.64 1.57 8.44
C ASN A 284 6.64 2.02 9.51
N SER A 285 6.30 3.31 9.46
CA SER A 285 5.39 3.98 10.42
C SER A 285 3.92 3.72 10.18
N HIS A 286 3.57 2.95 9.14
CA HIS A 286 2.19 2.71 8.73
C HIS A 286 1.85 1.22 8.94
N PRO A 287 1.44 0.82 10.16
CA PRO A 287 1.13 -0.57 10.44
C PRO A 287 -0.09 -1.04 9.67
N ARG A 288 0.01 -2.23 9.07
CA ARG A 288 -1.13 -2.93 8.51
C ARG A 288 -1.65 -3.98 9.50
N GLY A 289 -2.93 -3.90 9.90
CA GLY A 289 -3.54 -4.89 10.80
C GLY A 289 -2.88 -4.97 12.18
N GLY A 290 -2.30 -3.86 12.66
CA GLY A 290 -1.71 -3.75 14.01
C GLY A 290 -0.34 -4.41 14.23
N ILE A 291 0.13 -5.30 13.36
CA ILE A 291 1.40 -6.03 13.54
C ILE A 291 2.31 -6.10 12.30
N ASN A 292 1.82 -5.75 11.11
CA ASN A 292 2.64 -5.78 9.91
C ASN A 292 3.34 -4.43 9.71
N PHE A 293 4.58 -4.35 10.18
CA PHE A 293 5.38 -3.13 10.14
C PHE A 293 6.35 -3.07 8.97
N GLY A 294 6.19 -3.87 7.90
CA GLY A 294 7.13 -3.80 6.79
C GLY A 294 7.62 -5.10 6.20
N THR A 295 8.54 -4.99 5.25
CA THR A 295 9.17 -6.15 4.59
C THR A 295 10.00 -7.01 5.54
N ALA A 296 10.64 -6.41 6.56
CA ALA A 296 11.38 -7.15 7.59
C ALA A 296 10.44 -7.96 8.50
N ALA A 297 9.31 -7.37 8.90
CA ALA A 297 8.35 -8.02 9.79
C ALA A 297 7.51 -9.08 9.07
N LEU A 298 7.09 -8.81 7.82
CA LEU A 298 6.14 -9.67 7.11
C LEU A 298 6.83 -10.60 6.10
N PHE A 299 7.59 -10.04 5.17
CA PHE A 299 8.08 -10.82 4.03
C PHE A 299 9.30 -11.67 4.33
N ALA A 300 10.18 -11.24 5.23
CA ALA A 300 11.35 -12.06 5.56
C ALA A 300 10.94 -13.44 6.12
N PRO A 301 10.04 -13.55 7.12
CA PRO A 301 9.53 -14.85 7.57
C PRO A 301 8.87 -15.67 6.45
N ILE A 302 7.98 -15.06 5.66
CA ILE A 302 7.28 -15.73 4.55
C ILE A 302 8.28 -16.30 3.53
N ALA A 303 9.31 -15.53 3.18
CA ALA A 303 10.26 -15.89 2.15
C ALA A 303 11.21 -17.04 2.56
N THR A 304 11.33 -17.32 3.85
CA THR A 304 12.22 -18.35 4.42
C THR A 304 11.50 -19.52 5.11
N ALA A 305 10.17 -19.46 5.21
CA ALA A 305 9.38 -20.46 5.90
C ALA A 305 9.61 -21.89 5.35
N ALA A 306 9.57 -22.89 6.23
CA ALA A 306 9.74 -24.29 5.85
C ALA A 306 8.65 -24.80 4.89
N HIS A 307 7.41 -24.36 5.10
CA HIS A 307 6.25 -24.74 4.28
C HIS A 307 5.29 -23.56 4.14
N PRO A 308 5.17 -22.98 2.94
CA PRO A 308 4.11 -22.01 2.64
C PRO A 308 2.82 -22.77 2.28
N THR A 309 1.71 -22.45 2.95
CA THR A 309 0.42 -23.16 2.86
C THR A 309 -0.12 -23.32 1.42
N SER A 310 0.20 -22.39 0.54
CA SER A 310 -0.34 -22.29 -0.81
C SER A 310 0.68 -22.52 -1.92
N LYS A 311 1.91 -22.87 -1.55
CA LYS A 311 3.01 -23.12 -2.48
C LYS A 311 3.29 -24.61 -2.51
N ALA A 312 3.63 -25.15 -3.67
CA ALA A 312 4.22 -26.49 -3.74
C ALA A 312 5.50 -26.58 -2.89
N ASP A 313 5.86 -27.81 -2.48
CA ASP A 313 7.09 -28.08 -1.74
C ASP A 313 8.32 -27.48 -2.44
N HIS A 314 9.30 -27.05 -1.63
CA HIS A 314 10.52 -26.44 -2.14
C HIS A 314 11.26 -27.37 -3.11
N SER A 315 11.46 -26.89 -4.32
CA SER A 315 12.06 -27.63 -5.42
C SER A 315 12.67 -26.67 -6.45
N PRO A 316 13.39 -27.16 -7.47
CA PRO A 316 13.83 -26.31 -8.58
C PRO A 316 12.68 -25.61 -9.33
N SER A 317 11.49 -26.22 -9.42
CA SER A 317 10.31 -25.61 -10.06
C SER A 317 9.55 -24.67 -9.13
N SER A 318 9.66 -24.88 -7.80
CA SER A 318 9.06 -24.03 -6.77
C SER A 318 10.11 -23.63 -5.73
N PRO A 319 11.09 -22.78 -6.09
CA PRO A 319 12.22 -22.47 -5.22
C PRO A 319 11.78 -21.62 -4.02
N ILE A 320 12.59 -21.67 -2.95
CA ILE A 320 12.43 -20.72 -1.84
C ILE A 320 12.73 -19.29 -2.31
N TRP A 321 12.05 -18.32 -1.72
CA TRP A 321 11.98 -16.96 -2.28
C TRP A 321 13.18 -16.08 -1.88
N MET A 322 13.82 -16.34 -0.73
CA MET A 322 14.75 -15.37 -0.13
C MET A 322 16.16 -15.30 -0.75
N ARG A 323 16.75 -16.42 -1.21
CA ARG A 323 18.17 -16.44 -1.64
C ARG A 323 18.35 -16.90 -3.09
N PRO A 324 19.18 -16.21 -3.88
CA PRO A 324 19.57 -16.70 -5.19
C PRO A 324 20.11 -18.13 -5.13
N GLY A 325 19.57 -19.01 -5.95
CA GLY A 325 20.00 -20.42 -6.05
C GLY A 325 19.56 -21.33 -4.91
N GLN A 326 18.94 -20.82 -3.84
CA GLN A 326 18.41 -21.69 -2.79
C GLN A 326 17.13 -22.35 -3.29
N ILE A 327 17.13 -23.68 -3.34
CA ILE A 327 15.99 -24.50 -3.80
C ILE A 327 15.40 -25.39 -2.70
N VAL A 328 16.10 -25.52 -1.56
CA VAL A 328 15.65 -26.29 -0.39
C VAL A 328 15.57 -25.40 0.85
N TYR A 329 14.74 -25.81 1.80
CA TYR A 329 14.63 -25.16 3.10
C TYR A 329 15.97 -25.12 3.85
N ASN A 330 16.19 -24.05 4.60
CA ASN A 330 17.35 -23.88 5.47
C ASN A 330 16.91 -23.21 6.77
N ALA A 331 16.96 -23.94 7.88
CA ALA A 331 16.54 -23.46 9.20
C ALA A 331 17.36 -22.25 9.69
N GLY A 332 18.64 -22.16 9.32
CA GLY A 332 19.46 -20.98 9.62
C GLY A 332 18.95 -19.72 8.90
N ALA A 333 18.56 -19.83 7.63
CA ALA A 333 17.99 -18.71 6.88
C ALA A 333 16.68 -18.21 7.53
N GLU A 334 15.81 -19.13 7.95
CA GLU A 334 14.58 -18.80 8.68
C GLU A 334 14.88 -18.15 10.04
N ALA A 335 15.84 -18.67 10.80
CA ALA A 335 16.28 -18.06 12.06
C ALA A 335 16.85 -16.64 11.84
N SER A 336 17.60 -16.40 10.77
CA SER A 336 18.05 -15.07 10.39
C SER A 336 16.87 -14.15 10.05
N ALA A 337 15.90 -14.60 9.25
CA ALA A 337 14.70 -13.82 8.94
C ALA A 337 13.89 -13.49 10.20
N LYS A 338 13.80 -14.41 11.17
CA LYS A 338 13.18 -14.15 12.46
C LYS A 338 13.87 -13.02 13.22
N LYS A 339 15.22 -12.94 13.20
CA LYS A 339 15.93 -11.80 13.81
C LYS A 339 15.54 -10.47 13.17
N TYR A 340 15.36 -10.41 11.84
CA TYR A 340 14.87 -9.19 11.16
C TYR A 340 13.45 -8.83 11.59
N HIS A 341 12.57 -9.83 11.67
CA HIS A 341 11.20 -9.66 12.16
C HIS A 341 11.18 -9.11 13.59
N ASP A 342 11.92 -9.73 14.50
CA ASP A 342 11.99 -9.33 15.91
C ASP A 342 12.55 -7.91 16.06
N CYS A 343 13.60 -7.56 15.30
CA CYS A 343 14.13 -6.19 15.26
C CYS A 343 13.08 -5.17 14.78
N ALA A 344 12.36 -5.47 13.71
CA ALA A 344 11.36 -4.56 13.14
C ALA A 344 10.17 -4.35 14.10
N VAL A 345 9.65 -5.44 14.68
CA VAL A 345 8.54 -5.38 15.65
C VAL A 345 8.95 -4.61 16.90
N ALA A 346 10.12 -4.89 17.48
CA ALA A 346 10.58 -4.20 18.68
C ALA A 346 10.87 -2.70 18.42
N PHE A 347 11.42 -2.35 17.24
CA PHE A 347 11.60 -0.94 16.86
C PHE A 347 10.25 -0.23 16.72
N ALA A 348 9.27 -0.85 16.07
CA ALA A 348 7.93 -0.28 15.93
C ALA A 348 7.22 -0.11 17.29
N GLN A 349 7.34 -1.10 18.19
CA GLN A 349 6.81 -1.03 19.56
C GLN A 349 7.45 0.09 20.39
N SER A 350 8.66 0.52 20.04
CA SER A 350 9.31 1.71 20.63
C SER A 350 8.79 3.03 20.07
N ASN A 351 7.73 3.03 19.25
CA ASN A 351 7.29 4.17 18.44
C ASN A 351 8.40 4.70 17.53
N PHE A 352 9.22 3.81 16.97
CA PHE A 352 10.32 4.14 16.06
C PHE A 352 11.39 5.06 16.68
N THR A 353 11.59 5.00 18.00
CA THR A 353 12.57 5.85 18.71
C THR A 353 13.82 5.11 19.16
N ASN A 354 13.74 3.81 19.43
CA ASN A 354 14.83 3.05 20.04
C ASN A 354 15.15 1.79 19.23
N ALA A 355 16.30 1.76 18.57
CA ALA A 355 16.79 0.56 17.92
C ALA A 355 17.01 -0.56 18.96
N PRO A 356 16.44 -1.76 18.78
CA PRO A 356 16.66 -2.87 19.71
C PRO A 356 18.12 -3.31 19.74
N ALA A 357 18.56 -3.88 20.86
CA ALA A 357 19.94 -4.35 21.01
C ALA A 357 20.32 -5.37 19.92
N GLY A 358 21.47 -5.16 19.27
CA GLY A 358 21.93 -5.99 18.16
C GLY A 358 21.26 -5.69 16.80
N CYS A 359 20.35 -4.72 16.73
CA CYS A 359 19.76 -4.24 15.48
C CYS A 359 20.37 -2.88 15.10
N VAL A 360 20.69 -2.70 13.82
CA VAL A 360 21.01 -1.40 13.25
C VAL A 360 19.80 -0.94 12.46
N VAL A 361 19.31 0.26 12.77
CA VAL A 361 18.15 0.87 12.14
C VAL A 361 18.57 2.20 11.52
N THR A 362 18.34 2.37 10.23
CA THR A 362 18.75 3.58 9.49
C THR A 362 17.55 4.13 8.71
N PRO A 363 17.30 5.46 8.72
CA PRO A 363 16.26 6.08 7.89
C PRO A 363 16.37 5.65 6.43
N LEU A 364 15.22 5.41 5.80
CA LEU A 364 15.14 4.90 4.44
C LEU A 364 14.09 5.64 3.60
N GLY A 365 12.84 5.62 4.05
CA GLY A 365 11.71 6.25 3.39
C GLY A 365 11.32 7.54 4.09
N VAL A 366 11.18 8.62 3.33
CA VAL A 366 10.75 9.94 3.82
C VAL A 366 9.69 10.52 2.88
N PRO A 367 9.01 11.61 3.22
CA PRO A 367 8.15 12.32 2.28
C PRO A 367 8.96 12.94 1.15
N TRP A 368 8.29 13.13 0.03
CA TRP A 368 8.81 13.90 -1.07
C TRP A 368 8.80 15.40 -0.72
N ASP A 369 9.99 15.99 -0.71
CA ASP A 369 10.25 17.39 -0.40
C ASP A 369 10.23 18.31 -1.64
N GLY A 370 9.77 17.79 -2.79
CA GLY A 370 9.84 18.50 -4.07
C GLY A 370 11.13 18.24 -4.85
N PRO A 371 11.19 18.63 -6.13
CA PRO A 371 12.48 18.75 -6.78
C PRO A 371 13.35 19.73 -5.97
N PRO A 372 14.67 19.52 -5.88
CA PRO A 372 15.57 20.55 -5.37
C PRO A 372 15.25 21.82 -6.18
N VAL A 373 14.78 22.86 -5.51
CA VAL A 373 14.52 24.14 -6.17
C VAL A 373 15.87 24.56 -6.74
N HIS A 374 16.09 24.34 -8.04
CA HIS A 374 17.30 24.76 -8.70
C HIS A 374 17.39 26.25 -8.47
N GLY A 375 18.36 26.65 -7.66
CA GLY A 375 18.43 27.99 -7.07
C GLY A 375 18.20 29.05 -8.12
N ASN A 376 16.99 29.63 -8.11
CA ASN A 376 16.90 31.05 -8.34
C ASN A 376 17.80 31.65 -7.26
N ASN A 377 18.88 32.32 -7.65
CA ASN A 377 19.76 33.10 -6.77
C ASN A 377 19.03 34.31 -6.13
N GLY A 378 17.74 34.18 -5.85
CA GLY A 378 16.99 35.06 -4.97
C GLY A 378 17.30 34.70 -3.52
N PRO A 379 17.38 35.68 -2.62
CA PRO A 379 17.64 35.43 -1.21
C PRO A 379 16.61 34.45 -0.65
N THR A 380 17.10 33.39 -0.01
CA THR A 380 16.29 32.40 0.71
C THR A 380 15.41 33.13 1.73
N PRO A 381 14.07 33.00 1.68
CA PRO A 381 13.23 33.53 2.75
C PRO A 381 13.58 32.77 4.02
N SER A 382 14.10 33.48 5.04
CA SER A 382 14.31 32.86 6.34
C SER A 382 12.97 32.39 6.90
N ILE A 383 12.94 31.15 7.42
CA ILE A 383 11.77 30.49 8.02
C ILE A 383 11.20 31.29 9.22
N SER A 384 11.92 32.30 9.72
CA SER A 384 11.41 33.23 10.74
C SER A 384 10.38 34.24 10.25
N SER A 385 10.17 34.41 8.93
CA SER A 385 9.27 35.45 8.41
C SER A 385 7.82 35.02 8.18
N VAL A 386 7.52 33.71 8.18
CA VAL A 386 6.17 33.21 7.88
C VAL A 386 5.26 33.15 9.12
N ILE A 387 5.81 33.27 10.33
CA ILE A 387 5.04 33.19 11.59
C ILE A 387 4.54 34.55 12.09
N VAL A 388 5.02 35.68 11.56
CA VAL A 388 4.67 37.01 12.11
C VAL A 388 3.52 37.70 11.34
N ASP A 389 3.35 37.44 10.04
CA ASP A 389 2.34 38.18 9.25
C ASP A 389 0.89 37.69 9.43
N TYR A 390 0.64 36.62 10.19
CA TYR A 390 -0.72 36.10 10.43
C TYR A 390 -1.40 36.64 11.70
N LEU A 391 -0.68 37.40 12.54
CA LEU A 391 -1.21 37.90 13.82
C LEU A 391 -1.59 39.40 13.81
N ASP A 392 -1.23 40.16 12.77
CA ASP A 392 -1.45 41.61 12.73
C ASP A 392 -2.69 42.07 11.94
N ASN A 393 -3.54 41.16 11.45
CA ASN A 393 -4.74 41.51 10.67
C ASN A 393 -6.04 40.85 11.16
N MET A 394 -6.33 40.90 12.46
CA MET A 394 -7.71 40.74 12.94
C MET A 394 -8.29 42.08 13.42
N PRO A 395 -9.38 42.57 12.81
CA PRO A 395 -10.04 43.79 13.25
C PRO A 395 -10.78 43.57 14.57
N ASP A 396 -10.53 44.53 15.45
CA ASP A 396 -11.24 44.90 16.67
C ASP A 396 -12.75 44.58 16.65
N GLN A 397 -13.19 43.65 17.51
CA GLN A 397 -14.53 43.64 18.13
C GLN A 397 -14.48 43.01 19.53
N SER A 398 -14.38 43.87 20.55
CA SER A 398 -15.13 43.68 21.80
C SER A 398 -16.54 44.30 21.63
N PRO A 399 -17.54 44.12 22.51
CA PRO A 399 -17.55 43.44 23.83
C PRO A 399 -18.80 42.56 24.11
N ILE A 400 -18.75 41.58 25.03
CA ILE A 400 -19.89 41.29 25.94
C ILE A 400 -19.39 40.85 27.32
N ILE A 401 -19.91 41.55 28.32
CA ILE A 401 -19.78 41.43 29.77
C ILE A 401 -20.59 40.23 30.28
N TYR A 402 -20.03 39.43 31.20
CA TYR A 402 -20.79 38.91 32.34
C TYR A 402 -19.93 38.90 33.60
N SER A 403 -20.42 39.64 34.59
CA SER A 403 -19.91 39.78 35.94
C SER A 403 -20.49 38.71 36.87
N ASN A 404 -19.79 38.56 38.01
CA ASN A 404 -20.25 38.11 39.33
C ASN A 404 -20.00 36.65 39.69
N VAL A 405 -18.90 36.44 40.44
CA VAL A 405 -18.98 35.76 41.74
C VAL A 405 -18.06 36.48 42.74
N LEU A 406 -18.65 36.95 43.83
CA LEU A 406 -18.08 37.15 45.17
C LEU A 406 -19.21 36.81 46.17
N PRO A 407 -18.92 36.51 47.44
CA PRO A 407 -17.62 36.53 48.12
C PRO A 407 -16.88 35.19 48.14
#